data_AF-A0AA41SLI4-F1
#
_entry.id   AF-A0AA41SLI4-F1
#
_cell.length_a   1.000
_cell.length_b   1.000
_cell.length_c   1.000
_cell.angle_alpha   90.00
_cell.angle_beta   90.00
_cell.angle_gamma   90.00
#
_symmetry.space_group_name_H-M   'P 1'
#
loop_
_entity.id
_entity.type
_entity.pdbx_description
1 polymer ?
#
loop_
_entity_poly.entity_id
_entity_poly.type
_entity_poly.pdbx_seq_one_letter_code
_entity_poly.pdbx_strand_id
1 'polypeptide(L)' 'MRARYKNNGVKDPGVQGVLIMTEDKFDFSPDDPVQSAKLNVGFRSIEDYKVTNGGSQKKALLMFIRKPTTE' A
#
# COMPACT_ATOMS: atom_id res chain seq x y z
N MET A 1 -11.45 1.83 -1.27
CA MET A 1 -10.95 2.86 -2.21
C MET A 1 -10.16 2.17 -3.33
N ARG A 2 -10.30 2.58 -4.60
CA ARG A 2 -9.52 1.98 -5.71
C ARG A 2 -8.07 2.45 -5.64
N ALA A 3 -7.12 1.53 -5.70
CA ALA A 3 -5.70 1.82 -5.61
C ALA A 3 -4.88 0.85 -6.47
N ARG A 4 -3.58 1.15 -6.63
CA ARG A 4 -2.61 0.18 -7.15
C ARG A 4 -1.58 -0.13 -6.09
N TYR A 5 -1.44 -1.40 -5.73
CA TYR A 5 -0.43 -1.86 -4.79
C TYR A 5 0.87 -2.16 -5.54
N LYS A 6 1.97 -1.51 -5.15
CA LYS A 6 3.30 -1.78 -5.67
C LYS A 6 4.10 -2.55 -4.64
N ASN A 7 4.56 -3.74 -4.99
CA ASN A 7 5.40 -4.54 -4.10
C ASN A 7 6.89 -4.34 -4.42
N ASN A 8 7.24 -4.14 -5.70
CA ASN A 8 8.63 -4.16 -6.16
C ASN A 8 9.12 -2.81 -6.70
N GLY A 9 9.10 -1.78 -5.86
CA GLY A 9 9.77 -0.50 -6.13
C GLY A 9 9.10 0.41 -7.18
N VAL A 10 9.81 1.47 -7.58
CA VAL A 10 9.23 2.63 -8.31
C VAL A 10 8.77 2.27 -9.74
N LYS A 11 9.45 1.32 -10.39
CA LYS A 11 9.17 0.89 -11.77
C LYS A 11 7.99 -0.10 -11.88
N ASP A 12 7.54 -0.66 -10.78
CA ASP A 12 6.41 -1.58 -10.75
C ASP A 12 5.12 -0.81 -11.15
N PRO A 13 4.38 -1.26 -12.19
CA PRO A 13 3.10 -0.67 -12.57
C PRO A 13 2.02 -0.85 -11.49
N GLY A 14 2.25 -1.78 -10.55
CA GLY A 14 1.40 -2.14 -9.43
C GLY A 14 0.21 -3.00 -9.84
N VAL A 15 -0.28 -3.78 -8.89
CA VAL A 15 -1.52 -4.56 -9.02
C VAL A 15 -2.71 -3.66 -8.74
N GLN A 16 -3.71 -3.69 -9.61
CA GLN A 16 -4.95 -2.96 -9.42
C GLN A 16 -5.88 -3.70 -8.44
N GLY A 17 -6.51 -2.94 -7.56
CA GLY A 17 -7.45 -3.49 -6.60
C GLY A 17 -8.09 -2.44 -5.72
N VAL A 18 -8.60 -2.92 -4.59
CA VAL A 18 -9.25 -2.11 -3.56
C VAL A 18 -8.37 -2.09 -2.32
N LEU A 19 -7.95 -0.88 -1.93
CA LEU A 19 -7.44 -0.60 -0.59
C LEU A 19 -8.62 -0.51 0.38
N ILE A 20 -8.55 -1.32 1.42
CA ILE A 20 -9.52 -1.41 2.50
C ILE A 20 -8.83 -0.86 3.74
N MET A 21 -9.47 0.09 4.41
CA MET A 21 -9.03 0.63 5.69
C MET A 21 -10.05 0.20 6.73
N THR A 22 -9.61 -0.55 7.73
CA THR A 22 -10.39 -0.86 8.93
C THR A 22 -9.92 0.03 10.08
N GLU A 23 -10.49 -0.16 11.26
CA GLU A 23 -10.10 0.60 12.47
C GLU A 23 -8.66 0.32 12.91
N ASP A 24 -8.09 -0.82 12.53
CA ASP A 24 -6.81 -1.33 13.03
C ASP A 24 -5.73 -1.52 11.95
N LYS A 25 -6.11 -1.59 10.66
CA LYS A 25 -5.18 -1.93 9.58
C LYS A 25 -5.57 -1.40 8.20
N PHE A 26 -4.59 -1.45 7.31
CA PHE A 26 -4.78 -1.41 5.86
C PHE A 26 -4.68 -2.83 5.30
N ASP A 27 -5.69 -3.22 4.51
CA ASP A 27 -5.72 -4.43 3.70
C ASP A 27 -5.83 -4.07 2.20
N PHE A 28 -5.35 -4.95 1.33
CA PHE A 28 -5.52 -4.81 -0.10
C PHE A 28 -6.09 -6.07 -0.73
N SER A 29 -7.14 -5.90 -1.54
CA SER A 29 -7.77 -6.95 -2.33
C SER A 29 -7.54 -6.69 -3.82
N PRO A 30 -6.81 -7.54 -4.54
CA PRO A 30 -6.61 -7.38 -5.98
C PRO A 30 -7.92 -7.59 -6.74
N ASP A 31 -8.08 -6.90 -7.88
CA ASP A 31 -9.25 -7.08 -8.76
C ASP A 31 -9.26 -8.49 -9.39
N ASP A 32 -8.07 -9.06 -9.62
CA ASP A 32 -7.87 -10.42 -10.11
C ASP A 32 -7.52 -11.36 -8.94
N PRO A 33 -8.36 -12.36 -8.62
CA PRO A 33 -8.15 -13.25 -7.48
C PRO A 33 -6.95 -14.19 -7.64
N VAL A 34 -6.39 -14.33 -8.85
CA VAL A 34 -5.19 -15.15 -9.11
C VAL A 34 -3.91 -14.41 -8.69
N GLN A 35 -3.96 -13.09 -8.56
CA GLN A 35 -2.80 -12.30 -8.19
C GLN A 35 -2.48 -12.45 -6.70
N SER A 36 -1.25 -12.85 -6.39
CA SER A 36 -0.77 -13.07 -5.02
C SER A 36 -0.48 -11.80 -4.23
N ALA A 37 -0.76 -10.62 -4.80
CA ALA A 37 -0.52 -9.32 -4.19
C ALA A 37 -1.37 -9.13 -2.93
N LYS A 38 -0.70 -9.04 -1.77
CA LYS A 38 -1.34 -8.86 -0.47
C LYS A 38 -0.68 -7.71 0.28
N LEU A 39 -1.49 -6.77 0.74
CA LEU A 39 -1.13 -5.81 1.77
C LEU A 39 -1.91 -6.19 3.02
N ASN A 40 -1.22 -6.34 4.14
CA ASN A 40 -1.81 -6.39 5.47
C ASN A 40 -0.85 -5.64 6.39
N VAL A 41 -1.25 -4.44 6.81
CA VAL A 41 -0.43 -3.55 7.65
C VAL A 41 -1.29 -3.02 8.77
N GLY A 42 -1.06 -3.51 9.99
CA GLY A 42 -1.68 -2.95 11.19
C GLY A 42 -1.08 -1.59 11.54
N PHE A 43 -1.91 -0.62 11.95
CA PHE A 43 -1.45 0.74 12.25
C PHE A 43 -0.39 0.77 13.36
N ARG A 44 -0.49 -0.16 14.32
CA ARG A 44 0.50 -0.29 15.40
C ARG A 44 1.92 -0.65 14.91
N SER A 45 2.01 -1.29 13.74
CA SER A 45 3.28 -1.66 13.09
C SER A 45 3.87 -0.56 12.23
N ILE A 46 3.11 0.51 11.96
CA ILE A 46 3.57 1.66 11.18
C ILE A 46 4.34 2.59 12.12
N GLU A 47 5.56 2.93 11.71
CA GLU A 47 6.40 3.94 12.37
C GLU A 47 6.12 5.33 11.79
N ASP A 48 6.06 5.40 10.46
CA ASP A 48 5.87 6.64 9.72
C ASP A 48 5.19 6.35 8.38
N TYR A 49 4.69 7.38 7.71
CA TYR A 49 4.12 7.29 6.37
C TYR A 49 4.57 8.47 5.50
N LYS A 50 4.78 8.19 4.21
CA LYS A 50 5.14 9.20 3.22
C LYS A 50 4.04 9.30 2.18
N VAL A 51 3.55 10.52 1.97
CA VAL A 51 2.62 10.85 0.88
C VAL A 51 3.38 11.64 -0.16
N THR A 52 3.43 11.15 -1.39
CA THR A 52 3.91 11.96 -2.51
C THR A 52 2.73 12.53 -3.25
N ASN A 53 2.52 13.85 -3.14
CA ASN A 53 1.63 14.58 -4.02
C ASN A 53 2.35 14.76 -5.36
N GLY A 54 2.22 13.76 -6.22
CA GLY A 54 2.59 13.94 -7.60
C GLY A 54 1.76 15.10 -8.15
N GLY A 55 2.40 16.12 -8.73
CA GLY A 55 1.66 17.17 -9.45
C GLY A 55 0.76 16.59 -10.56
N SER A 56 0.19 17.44 -11.40
CA SER A 56 -0.85 17.10 -12.40
C SER A 56 -0.61 15.86 -13.31
N GLN A 57 0.61 15.30 -13.37
CA GLN A 57 1.01 14.15 -14.19
C GLN A 57 1.42 12.90 -13.39
N LYS A 58 1.54 12.97 -12.05
CA LYS A 58 2.06 11.87 -11.22
C LYS A 58 1.00 11.37 -10.25
N LYS A 59 0.82 10.04 -10.16
CA LYS A 59 -0.12 9.43 -9.21
C LYS A 59 0.32 9.71 -7.78
N ALA A 60 -0.62 10.04 -6.91
CA ALA A 60 -0.36 10.10 -5.48
C ALA A 60 0.04 8.71 -4.97
N LEU A 61 1.09 8.64 -4.14
CA LEU A 61 1.55 7.40 -3.53
C LEU A 61 1.54 7.56 -2.01
N LEU A 62 1.04 6.53 -1.34
CA LEU A 62 1.14 6.36 0.10
C LEU A 62 2.11 5.22 0.37
N MET A 63 3.18 5.51 1.08
CA MET A 63 4.20 4.54 1.48
C MET A 63 4.21 4.43 3.01
N PHE A 64 4.18 3.21 3.54
CA PHE A 64 4.28 2.95 4.97
C PHE A 64 5.71 2.53 5.33
N ILE A 65 6.27 3.14 6.37
CA ILE A 65 7.52 2.74 7.00
C ILE A 65 7.13 1.91 8.22
N ARG A 66 7.54 0.65 8.23
CA ARG A 66 7.26 -0.26 9.34
C ARG A 66 8.31 -0.07 10.43
N LYS A 67 7.87 -0.17 11.69
CA LYS A 67 8.77 -0.24 12.83
C LYS A 67 9.76 -1.39 12.64
N PRO A 68 11.03 -1.23 13.02
CA PRO A 68 11.96 -2.35 13.07
C PRO A 68 11.40 -3.40 14.02
N THR A 69 11.29 -4.64 13.53
CA THR A 69 10.94 -5.79 14.36
C THR A 69 12.15 -6.07 15.26
N THR A 70 12.10 -5.64 16.52
CA THR A 70 13.07 -6.09 17.51
C THR A 70 12.71 -7.54 17.85
N GLU A 71 13.52 -8.49 17.40
CA GLU A 71 13.49 -9.90 17.86
C GLU A 71 13.96 -10.02 19.31
#